data_AF-A0A661JK16-F1
#
_entry.id   AF-A0A661JK16-F1
#
_cell.length_a   1.000
_cell.length_b   1.000
_cell.length_c   1.000
_cell.angle_alpha   90.00
_cell.angle_beta   90.00
_cell.angle_gamma   90.00
#
_symmetry.space_group_name_H-M   'P 1'
#
loop_
_entity.id
_entity.type
_entity.pdbx_description
1 polymer ?
#
loop_
_entity_poly.entity_id
_entity_poly.type
_entity_poly.pdbx_seq_one_letter_code
_entity_poly.pdbx_strand_id
1 'polypeptide(L)' 'MAGVEIFPAGLLAKDKEEEVIIFLRTLPIPARRKKELIAQWAKYVGAALTRDMVEKVLGPLAGRV' A
#
# COMPACT_ATOMS: atom_id res chain seq x y z
N MET A 1 0.07 13.14 10.81
CA MET A 1 0.65 11.84 11.20
C MET A 1 0.90 11.03 9.95
N ALA A 2 2.13 10.55 9.76
CA ALA A 2 2.52 9.78 8.58
C ALA A 2 1.91 8.37 8.68
N GLY A 3 1.21 7.90 7.64
CA GLY A 3 0.56 6.58 7.65
C GLY A 3 1.53 5.39 7.62
N VAL A 4 2.84 5.65 7.67
CA VAL A 4 3.89 4.63 7.84
C VAL A 4 3.73 3.87 9.17
N GLU A 5 3.22 4.52 10.22
CA GLU A 5 3.01 3.91 11.55
C GLU A 5 2.02 2.74 11.54
N ILE A 6 1.21 2.61 10.48
CA ILE A 6 0.25 1.50 10.32
C ILE A 6 0.95 0.21 9.89
N PHE A 7 2.14 0.31 9.28
CA PHE A 7 2.86 -0.87 8.80
C PHE A 7 3.63 -1.52 9.95
N PRO A 8 3.45 -2.85 10.17
CA PRO A 8 4.35 -3.61 11.01
C PRO A 8 5.80 -3.44 10.57
N ALA A 9 6.74 -3.39 11.52
CA ALA A 9 8.16 -3.16 11.22
C ALA A 9 8.74 -4.18 10.21
N GLY A 10 8.28 -5.43 10.27
CA GLY A 10 8.68 -6.49 9.33
C GLY A 10 8.20 -6.30 7.88
N LEU A 11 7.34 -5.32 7.62
CA LEU A 11 6.88 -4.95 6.28
C LEU A 11 7.58 -3.70 5.72
N LEU A 12 8.48 -3.06 6.48
CA LEU A 12 9.17 -1.82 6.09
C LEU A 12 10.45 -2.07 5.30
N ALA A 13 10.40 -2.95 4.30
CA ALA A 13 11.53 -3.26 3.41
C ALA A 13 11.06 -3.41 1.96
N LYS A 14 11.94 -3.10 0.99
CA LYS A 14 11.58 -3.10 -0.45
C LYS A 14 11.10 -4.45 -0.96
N ASP A 15 11.65 -5.53 -0.43
CA ASP A 15 11.36 -6.91 -0.80
C ASP A 15 10.05 -7.45 -0.18
N LYS A 16 9.30 -6.60 0.55
CA LYS A 16 8.03 -6.93 1.21
C LYS A 16 6.79 -6.43 0.50
N GLU A 17 6.91 -6.13 -0.79
CA GLU A 17 5.80 -5.59 -1.59
C GLU A 17 4.56 -6.50 -1.55
N GLU A 18 4.73 -7.81 -1.73
CA GLU A 18 3.60 -8.74 -1.79
C GLU A 18 2.87 -8.82 -0.45
N GLU A 19 3.59 -8.93 0.67
CA GLU A 19 3.01 -8.93 2.01
C GLU A 19 2.33 -7.61 2.35
N VAL A 20 2.87 -6.49 1.86
CA VAL A 20 2.27 -5.15 2.00
C VAL A 20 0.98 -5.03 1.22
N ILE A 21 0.93 -5.55 -0.01
CA ILE A 21 -0.29 -5.59 -0.82
C ILE A 21 -1.35 -6.41 -0.09
N ILE A 22 -1.00 -7.61 0.41
CA ILE A 22 -1.91 -8.47 1.18
C ILE A 22 -2.43 -7.72 2.41
N PHE A 23 -1.54 -7.10 3.19
CA PHE A 23 -1.89 -6.32 4.37
C PHE A 23 -2.86 -5.18 4.04
N LEU A 24 -2.59 -4.36 3.02
CA LEU A 24 -3.46 -3.25 2.67
C LEU A 24 -4.83 -3.71 2.14
N ARG A 25 -4.89 -4.87 1.48
CA ARG A 25 -6.17 -5.45 1.03
C ARG A 25 -7.05 -5.87 2.19
N THR A 26 -6.50 -6.37 3.29
CA THR A 26 -7.27 -6.81 4.46
C THR A 26 -7.77 -5.66 5.33
N LEU A 27 -7.18 -4.47 5.24
CA LEU A 27 -7.61 -3.32 6.02
C LEU A 27 -9.05 -2.88 5.66
N PRO A 28 -9.94 -2.69 6.66
CA PRO A 28 -11.31 -2.22 6.46
C PRO A 28 -11.34 -0.69 6.31
N ILE A 29 -10.60 -0.16 5.34
CA ILE A 29 -10.46 1.28 5.08
C ILE A 29 -10.84 1.62 3.63
N PRO A 30 -11.23 2.87 3.35
CA PRO A 30 -11.60 3.29 2.00
C PRO A 30 -10.46 3.13 0.98
N ALA A 31 -10.83 2.87 -0.28
CA ALA A 31 -9.90 2.68 -1.40
C ALA A 31 -8.87 3.82 -1.54
N ARG A 32 -9.32 5.07 -1.44
CA ARG A 32 -8.45 6.25 -1.43
C ARG A 32 -7.37 6.15 -0.34
N ARG A 33 -7.73 5.68 0.86
CA ARG A 33 -6.79 5.54 1.96
C ARG A 33 -5.77 4.43 1.70
N LYS A 34 -6.18 3.32 1.10
CA LYS A 34 -5.26 2.25 0.66
C LYS A 34 -4.24 2.76 -0.36
N LYS A 35 -4.68 3.57 -1.33
CA LYS A 35 -3.82 4.23 -2.32
C LYS A 35 -2.80 5.18 -1.67
N GLU A 36 -3.24 5.97 -0.69
CA GLU A 36 -2.35 6.85 0.08
C GLU A 36 -1.29 6.04 0.85
N LEU A 37 -1.67 4.90 1.44
CA LEU A 37 -0.75 4.07 2.22
C LEU A 37 0.29 3.36 1.37
N ILE A 38 -0.07 2.79 0.21
CA ILE A 38 0.91 2.17 -0.68
C ILE A 38 1.90 3.20 -1.25
N ALA A 39 1.45 4.43 -1.51
CA ALA A 39 2.32 5.52 -1.93
C ALA A 39 3.31 5.93 -0.82
N GLN A 40 2.85 6.00 0.43
CA GLN A 40 3.70 6.32 1.58
C GLN A 40 4.70 5.21 1.88
N TRP A 41 4.27 3.95 1.80
CA TRP A 41 5.16 2.81 1.93
C TRP A 41 6.25 2.82 0.86
N ALA A 42 5.87 2.96 -0.42
CA ALA A 42 6.82 3.02 -1.53
C ALA A 42 7.85 4.14 -1.33
N LYS A 43 7.40 5.33 -0.94
CA LYS A 43 8.29 6.45 -0.59
C LYS A 43 9.24 6.09 0.56
N TYR A 44 8.72 5.48 1.63
CA TYR A 44 9.50 5.16 2.83
C TYR A 44 10.61 4.15 2.54
N VAL A 45 10.29 3.06 1.85
CA VAL A 45 11.28 2.02 1.50
C VAL A 45 12.15 2.40 0.30
N GLY A 46 11.84 3.51 -0.38
CA GLY A 46 12.54 3.97 -1.58
C GLY A 46 12.23 3.15 -2.83
N ALA A 47 11.03 2.57 -2.92
CA ALA A 47 10.51 1.89 -4.10
C ALA A 47 9.75 2.88 -5.01
N ALA A 48 9.77 2.62 -6.31
CA ALA A 48 8.93 3.36 -7.25
C ALA A 48 7.47 2.91 -7.11
N LEU A 49 6.54 3.84 -6.93
CA LEU A 49 5.11 3.51 -6.95
C LEU A 49 4.69 3.21 -8.39
N THR A 50 4.26 1.98 -8.65
CA THR A 50 3.79 1.56 -9.97
C THR A 50 2.27 1.51 -10.04
N ARG A 51 1.74 1.55 -11.28
CA ARG A 51 0.31 1.35 -11.54
C ARG A 51 -0.16 -0.03 -11.08
N ASP A 52 0.65 -1.06 -11.32
CA ASP A 52 0.37 -2.45 -10.93
C ASP A 52 0.21 -2.60 -9.40
N MET A 53 1.09 -1.96 -8.61
CA MET A 53 0.95 -1.95 -7.14
C MET A 53 -0.38 -1.35 -6.70
N VAL A 54 -0.78 -0.22 -7.30
CA VAL A 54 -2.05 0.45 -6.98
C VAL A 54 -3.23 -0.44 -7.36
N GLU A 55 -3.20 -1.03 -8.55
CA GLU A 55 -4.27 -1.93 -9.02
C GLU A 55 -4.37 -3.19 -8.14
N LYS A 56 -3.25 -3.78 -7.72
CA LYS A 56 -3.22 -4.92 -6.80
C LYS A 56 -3.78 -4.58 -5.41
N VAL A 57 -3.47 -3.39 -4.88
CA VAL A 57 -3.98 -2.91 -3.59
C VAL A 57 -5.47 -2.61 -3.62
N LEU A 58 -5.95 -1.99 -4.71
CA LEU A 58 -7.35 -1.59 -4.84
C LEU A 58 -8.25 -2.72 -5.35
N GLY A 59 -7.69 -3.69 -6.07
CA GLY A 59 -8.43 -4.78 -6.70
C GLY A 59 -9.58 -4.24 -7.57
N PRO A 60 -10.81 -4.78 -7.44
CA PRO A 60 -11.97 -4.31 -8.20
C PRO A 60 -12.33 -2.82 -7.98
N LEU A 61 -11.79 -2.18 -6.94
CA LEU A 61 -12.05 -0.77 -6.63
C LEU A 61 -11.22 0.20 -7.48
N ALA A 62 -10.21 -0.29 -8.22
CA ALA A 62 -9.30 0.55 -9.00
C ALA A 62 -9.99 1.43 -10.04
N GLY A 63 -11.13 0.99 -10.61
CA GLY A 63 -11.90 1.76 -11.59
C GLY A 63 -12.84 2.82 -11.00
N ARG A 64 -12.86 3.01 -9.67
CA ARG A 64 -13.81 3.89 -8.96
C ARG A 64 -13.15 5.02 -8.15
N VAL A 65 -11.83 5.19 -8.27
CA VAL A 65 -11.02 6.13 -7.46
C VAL A 65 -10.27 7.12 -8.33
#